data_AF-A0A1G9PJN8-F1
#
_entry.id   AF-A0A1G9PJN8-F1
#
_cell.length_a   1.000
_cell.length_b   1.000
_cell.length_c   1.000
_cell.angle_alpha   90.00
_cell.angle_beta   90.00
_cell.angle_gamma   90.00
#
_symmetry.space_group_name_H-M   'P 1'
#
loop_
_entity.id
_entity.type
_entity.pdbx_description
1 polymer ?
#
loop_
_entity_poly.entity_id
_entity_poly.type
_entity_poly.pdbx_seq_one_letter_code
_entity_poly.pdbx_strand_id
1 'polypeptide(L)' 'MEIKKKLVMTFKTVLGKKVSISVDNPKEGLTEGEIKAAMDNILSKNIFTSNGDDFAACVDAKVVETGTENYDLA' A
#
# COMPACT_ATOMS: atom_id res chain seq x y z
N MET A 1 -23.36 0.18 7.58
CA MET A 1 -22.33 0.52 6.60
C MET A 1 -20.98 0.53 7.31
N GLU A 2 -20.09 -0.40 6.97
CA GLU A 2 -18.72 -0.44 7.49
C GLU A 2 -17.79 0.15 6.44
N ILE A 3 -17.09 1.24 6.75
CA ILE A 3 -16.14 1.88 5.84
C ILE A 3 -14.73 1.51 6.28
N LYS A 4 -14.00 0.76 5.46
CA LYS A 4 -12.58 0.43 5.67
C LYS A 4 -11.71 1.24 4.74
N LYS A 5 -10.68 1.89 5.28
CA LYS A 5 -9.65 2.56 4.50
C LYS A 5 -8.38 1.71 4.52
N LYS A 6 -7.74 1.58 3.36
CA LYS A 6 -6.43 0.93 3.23
C LYS A 6 -5.53 1.72 2.29
N LEU A 7 -4.29 1.92 2.68
CA LEU A 7 -3.26 2.50 1.81
C LEU A 7 -2.58 1.37 1.06
N VAL A 8 -2.70 1.36 -0.26
CA VAL A 8 -2.06 0.38 -1.14
C VAL A 8 -0.88 1.05 -1.83
N MET A 9 0.33 0.62 -1.51
CA MET A 9 1.58 1.07 -2.09
C MET A 9 2.14 -0.01 -3.01
N THR A 10 2.40 0.36 -4.26
CA THR A 10 2.96 -0.54 -5.27
C THR A 10 4.43 -0.20 -5.49
N PHE A 11 5.25 -1.23 -5.43
CA PHE A 11 6.69 -1.18 -5.65
C PHE A 11 7.06 -2.03 -6.85
N LYS A 12 8.17 -1.70 -7.50
CA LYS A 12 8.79 -2.47 -8.56
C LYS A 12 10.07 -3.07 -8.02
N THR A 13 10.26 -4.37 -8.18
CA THR A 13 11.51 -5.05 -7.80
C THR A 13 12.60 -4.82 -8.85
N VAL A 14 13.84 -5.15 -8.50
CA VAL A 14 14.99 -5.12 -9.43
C VAL A 14 14.77 -5.96 -10.69
N LEU A 15 14.01 -7.05 -10.58
CA LEU A 15 13.60 -7.92 -11.69
C LEU A 15 12.36 -7.43 -12.46
N GLY A 16 11.85 -6.25 -12.12
CA GLY A 16 10.72 -5.62 -12.79
C GLY A 16 9.35 -6.15 -12.37
N LYS A 17 9.27 -7.02 -11.36
CA LYS A 17 7.99 -7.50 -10.81
C LYS A 17 7.33 -6.39 -9.99
N LYS A 18 6.00 -6.37 -9.95
CA LYS A 18 5.23 -5.42 -9.14
C LYS A 18 4.80 -6.10 -7.84
N VAL A 19 5.03 -5.44 -6.72
CA VAL A 19 4.70 -5.91 -5.38
C VAL A 19 3.83 -4.85 -4.72
N SER A 20 2.72 -5.28 -4.12
CA SER A 20 1.75 -4.38 -3.50
C SER A 20 1.76 -4.59 -2.00
N ILE A 21 1.99 -3.54 -1.23
CA ILE A 21 1.88 -3.53 0.23
C ILE A 21 0.60 -2.76 0.58
N SER A 22 -0.30 -3.40 1.31
CA SER A 22 -1.50 -2.78 1.86
C SER A 22 -1.33 -2.52 3.35
N VAL A 23 -1.63 -1.29 3.78
CA VAL A 23 -1.69 -0.89 5.19
C VAL A 23 -3.13 -0.61 5.52
N ASP A 24 -3.71 -1.43 6.40
CA ASP A 24 -5.05 -1.22 6.92
C ASP A 24 -5.06 -0.08 7.94
N ASN A 25 -6.16 0.68 7.97
CA ASN A 25 -6.32 1.85 8.83
C ASN A 25 -5.15 2.84 8.73
N PRO A 26 -4.86 3.35 7.52
CA PRO A 26 -3.80 4.35 7.34
C PRO A 26 -4.17 5.63 8.11
N LYS A 27 -3.14 6.36 8.54
CA LYS A 27 -3.29 7.65 9.24
C LYS A 27 -4.20 8.60 8.43
N GLU A 28 -5.08 9.31 9.12
CA GLU A 28 -5.95 10.29 8.47
C GLU A 28 -5.15 11.53 8.05
N GLY A 29 -5.50 12.10 6.89
CA GLY A 29 -4.82 13.29 6.35
C GLY A 29 -3.43 13.01 5.80
N LEU A 30 -3.10 11.75 5.46
CA LEU A 30 -1.85 11.42 4.78
C LEU A 30 -1.67 12.27 3.52
N THR A 31 -0.53 12.94 3.46
CA THR A 31 -0.11 13.68 2.28
C THR A 31 0.71 12.80 1.34
N GLU A 32 0.78 13.17 0.06
CA GLU A 32 1.67 12.51 -0.91
C GLU A 32 3.12 12.47 -0.41
N GLY A 33 3.57 13.52 0.29
CA GLY A 33 4.91 13.60 0.88
C GLY A 33 5.15 12.57 1.97
N GLU A 34 4.19 12.37 2.88
CA GLU A 34 4.28 11.35 3.94
C GLU A 34 4.26 9.93 3.35
N ILE A 35 3.40 9.68 2.36
CA ILE A 35 3.33 8.39 1.68
C ILE A 35 4.66 8.11 0.97
N LYS A 36 5.20 9.08 0.23
CA LYS A 36 6.48 8.96 -0.44
C LYS A 36 7.62 8.70 0.55
N ALA A 37 7.66 9.45 1.66
CA ALA A 37 8.66 9.24 2.71
C ALA A 37 8.56 7.84 3.34
N ALA A 38 7.34 7.31 3.51
CA ALA A 38 7.14 5.93 3.98
C ALA A 38 7.64 4.92 2.94
N MET A 39 7.31 5.11 1.66
CA MET A 39 7.79 4.24 0.58
C MET A 39 9.32 4.29 0.41
N ASP A 40 9.92 5.46 0.52
CA ASP A 40 11.38 5.65 0.47
C ASP A 40 12.06 5.00 1.69
N ASN A 41 11.44 5.04 2.87
CA ASN A 41 11.91 4.29 4.04
C ASN A 41 11.83 2.78 3.80
N ILE A 42 10.77 2.27 3.19
CA ILE A 42 10.63 0.84 2.85
C ILE A 42 11.76 0.41 1.89
N LEU A 43 12.03 1.21 0.86
CA LEU A 43 13.16 0.99 -0.07
C LEU A 43 14.51 1.05 0.66
N SER A 44 14.75 2.09 1.46
CA SER A 44 16.01 2.30 2.17
C SER A 44 16.28 1.22 3.21
N LYS A 45 15.23 0.72 3.87
CA LYS A 45 15.34 -0.39 4.82
C LYS A 45 15.65 -1.71 4.11
N ASN A 46 15.23 -1.86 2.86
CA ASN A 46 15.39 -3.08 2.07
C ASN A 46 15.00 -4.36 2.84
N ILE A 47 14.04 -4.23 3.77
CA ILE A 47 13.57 -5.32 4.63
C ILE A 47 12.48 -6.15 3.97
N PHE A 48 11.87 -5.61 2.91
CA PHE A 48 10.80 -6.26 2.17
C PHE A 48 11.37 -6.80 0.86
N THR A 49 11.52 -8.12 0.79
CA THR A 49 11.90 -8.84 -0.42
C THR A 49 10.71 -9.63 -0.93
N SER A 50 10.45 -9.60 -2.23
CA SER A 50 9.43 -10.46 -2.84
C SER A 50 10.10 -11.56 -3.63
N ASN A 51 9.92 -12.82 -3.23
CA ASN A 51 10.58 -13.98 -3.83
C ASN A 51 12.11 -13.87 -3.90
N GLY A 52 12.73 -13.19 -2.92
CA GLY A 52 14.18 -12.95 -2.89
C GLY A 52 14.65 -11.71 -3.66
N ASP A 53 13.73 -10.96 -4.27
CA ASP A 53 14.06 -9.76 -5.04
C ASP A 53 13.81 -8.49 -4.21
N ASP A 54 14.81 -7.62 -4.17
CA ASP A 54 14.75 -6.31 -3.53
C ASP A 54 13.84 -5.34 -4.29
N PHE A 55 13.25 -4.39 -3.57
CA PHE A 55 12.51 -3.30 -4.17
C PHE A 55 13.47 -2.30 -4.81
N ALA A 56 13.22 -1.97 -6.08
CA ALA A 56 14.03 -1.04 -6.87
C ALA A 56 13.41 0.35 -6.97
N ALA A 57 12.07 0.46 -7.03
CA ALA A 57 11.40 1.74 -7.20
C ALA A 57 9.96 1.74 -6.65
N CYS A 58 9.52 2.91 -6.20
CA CYS A 58 8.12 3.23 -5.93
C CYS A 58 7.38 3.39 -7.26
N VAL A 59 6.25 2.71 -7.44
CA VAL A 59 5.45 2.78 -8.67
C VAL A 59 4.24 3.68 -8.49
N ASP A 60 3.45 3.39 -7.47
CA ASP A 60 2.15 4.03 -7.25
C ASP A 60 1.75 3.89 -5.79
N ALA A 61 0.95 4.82 -5.29
CA ALA A 61 0.33 4.69 -3.97
C ALA A 61 -1.09 5.29 -4.00
N LYS A 62 -2.04 4.55 -3.44
CA LYS A 62 -3.44 4.93 -3.44
C LYS A 62 -4.13 4.54 -2.14
N VAL A 63 -4.99 5.43 -1.67
CA VAL A 63 -5.90 5.13 -0.56
C VAL A 63 -7.18 4.56 -1.15
N VAL A 64 -7.55 3.37 -0.72
CA VAL A 64 -8.77 2.68 -1.14
C VAL A 64 -9.74 2.68 0.05
N GLU A 65 -10.92 3.25 -0.16
CA GLU A 65 -12.03 3.15 0.78
C GLU A 65 -13.01 2.07 0.29
N THR A 66 -13.38 1.15 1.16
CA THR A 66 -14.33 0.07 0.88
C THR A 66 -15.50 0.18 1.85
N GLY A 67 -16.69 0.45 1.32
CA GLY A 67 -17.93 0.43 2.07
C GLY A 67 -18.61 -0.94 1.97
N THR A 68 -18.94 -1.56 3.10
CA THR A 68 -19.73 -2.80 3.17
C THR A 68 -21.09 -2.50 3.79
N GLU A 69 -22.14 -2.84 3.06
CA GLU A 69 -23.53 -2.79 3.53
C GLU A 69 -24.13 -4.19 3.35
N ASN A 70 -24.58 -4.79 4.45
CA ASN A 70 -25.19 -6.10 4.43
C ASN A 70 -26.70 -5.91 4.33
N TYR A 71 -27.32 -6.56 3.35
CA TYR A 71 -28.77 -6.65 3.23
C TYR A 71 -29.21 -8.05 3.63
N ASP A 72 -30.23 -8.13 4.49
CA ASP A 72 -30.92 -9.38 4.76
C ASP A 72 -31.99 -9.58 3.68
N LEU A 73 -31.95 -10.71 2.98
CA LEU A 73 -32.85 -11.05 1.88
C LEU A 73 -33.79 -12.21 2.25
N ALA A 74 -33.91 -12.53 3.54
CA ALA A 74 -34.82 -13.55 4.06
C ALA A 74 -36.23 -13.02 4.35
#